data_AF-A0A8B6GYP1-F1
#
_entry.id   AF-A0A8B6GYP1-F1
#
_cell.length_a   1.000
_cell.length_b   1.000
_cell.length_c   1.000
_cell.angle_alpha   90.00
_cell.angle_beta   90.00
_cell.angle_gamma   90.00
#
_symmetry.space_group_name_H-M   'P 1'
#
loop_
_entity.id
_entity.type
_entity.pdbx_description
1 polymer ?
#
loop_
_entity_poly.entity_id
_entity_poly.type
_entity_poly.pdbx_seq_one_letter_code
_entity_poly.pdbx_strand_id
1 'polypeptide(L)'
;MFRQRAKLFRFDKEANQWKEKGLGEMKILRHLVNSRYRLILRREQVLKLACNQWLTAEISFKPLPTSETSWCWVGQDFSDNEPVIEQLAIKFKTIELAQQFKQVIDTSQNEIRKQNSTATEKGDIKTPTVVARPEESRTVVAQPEESRNVVTQPEDAMKNVIEEQAKVEEDEEEDDDDYTTDEDEEEILFDKRIKFFSKEEDWKAVGLGTIKVIYDEDVNGNRIMVELDNKNVVCNHLVSKELNMSIDKKDCYWSPIDFSTDEPVRRHFRSQFSSEQAAQEFQKVFEEGRQLAQESEISERDIATFPHEIKFSHAHGGSSQ
;
A
#
# COMPACT_ATOMS: atom_id res chain seq x y z
N MET A 1 4.82 -2.17 13.65
CA MET A 1 5.42 -2.13 12.29
C MET A 1 6.33 -0.91 12.21
N PHE A 2 7.16 -0.75 11.17
CA PHE A 2 8.18 0.31 11.10
C PHE A 2 7.60 1.63 10.56
N ARG A 3 7.84 2.74 11.27
CA ARG A 3 7.50 4.12 10.87
C ARG A 3 8.60 5.04 11.39
N GLN A 4 9.40 5.62 10.49
CA GLN A 4 10.50 6.52 10.86
C GLN A 4 10.76 7.56 9.77
N ARG A 5 11.15 8.78 10.17
CA ARG A 5 11.57 9.83 9.24
C ARG A 5 12.84 9.42 8.51
N ALA A 6 12.86 9.63 7.19
CA ALA A 6 13.96 9.25 6.33
C ALA A 6 14.03 10.11 5.06
N LYS A 7 15.23 10.20 4.49
CA LYS A 7 15.43 10.82 3.17
C LYS A 7 15.60 9.71 2.12
N LEU A 8 14.78 9.74 1.08
CA LEU A 8 14.80 8.82 -0.04
C LEU A 8 15.49 9.45 -1.24
N PHE A 9 16.33 8.69 -1.90
CA PHE A 9 17.07 9.06 -3.09
C PHE A 9 16.79 8.06 -4.21
N ARG A 10 16.84 8.55 -5.46
CA ARG A 10 16.88 7.71 -6.65
C ARG A 10 18.24 7.85 -7.34
N PHE A 11 18.72 6.77 -7.93
CA PHE A 11 19.94 6.81 -8.74
C PHE A 11 19.61 7.30 -10.16
N ASP A 12 20.23 8.39 -10.57
CA ASP A 12 20.17 8.88 -11.94
C ASP A 12 21.27 8.21 -12.79
N LYS A 13 20.85 7.35 -13.73
CA LYS A 13 21.78 6.59 -14.58
C LYS A 13 22.51 7.46 -15.60
N GLU A 14 21.92 8.57 -16.03
CA GLU A 14 22.53 9.45 -17.03
C GLU A 14 23.60 10.34 -16.39
N ALA A 15 23.30 10.86 -15.19
CA ALA A 15 24.22 11.69 -14.42
C ALA A 15 25.15 10.88 -13.49
N ASN A 16 24.96 9.55 -13.40
CA ASN A 16 25.69 8.65 -12.52
C ASN A 16 25.77 9.13 -11.06
N GLN A 17 24.66 9.65 -10.53
CA GLN A 17 24.60 10.27 -9.20
C GLN A 17 23.28 9.98 -8.50
N TRP A 18 23.29 10.02 -7.16
CA TRP A 18 22.06 9.99 -6.36
C TRP A 18 21.38 11.36 -6.37
N LYS A 19 20.06 11.37 -6.57
CA LYS A 19 19.21 12.56 -6.49
C LYS A 19 18.14 12.36 -5.44
N GLU A 20 17.83 13.40 -4.67
CA GLU A 20 16.74 13.35 -3.69
C GLU A 20 15.40 13.07 -4.41
N LYS A 21 14.67 12.07 -3.92
CA LYS A 21 13.32 11.71 -4.39
C LYS A 21 12.25 12.16 -3.40
N GLY A 22 12.54 12.16 -2.10
CA GLY A 22 11.66 12.76 -1.09
C GLY A 22 12.19 12.65 0.34
N LEU A 23 11.79 13.61 1.17
CA LEU A 23 11.97 13.60 2.62
C LEU A 23 10.61 13.34 3.28
N GLY A 24 10.53 12.35 4.17
CA GLY A 24 9.29 12.04 4.88
C GLY A 24 9.34 10.78 5.72
N GLU A 25 8.18 10.30 6.16
CA GLU A 25 8.08 9.08 6.94
C GLU A 25 8.12 7.84 6.05
N MET A 26 9.14 6.99 6.23
CA MET A 26 9.17 5.64 5.67
C MET A 26 8.33 4.71 6.54
N LYS A 27 7.32 4.11 5.93
CA LYS A 27 6.41 3.14 6.52
C LYS A 27 6.59 1.79 5.84
N ILE A 28 6.79 0.74 6.63
CA ILE A 28 6.62 -0.64 6.16
C ILE A 28 5.23 -1.04 6.59
N LEU A 29 4.34 -1.29 5.63
CA LEU A 29 2.95 -1.68 5.87
C LEU A 29 2.77 -3.14 5.46
N ARG A 30 2.03 -3.92 6.25
CA ARG A 30 1.63 -5.28 5.93
C ARG A 30 0.15 -5.27 5.62
N HIS A 31 -0.17 -5.70 4.42
CA HIS A 31 -1.54 -6.04 4.09
C HIS A 31 -1.93 -7.28 4.89
N LEU A 32 -2.86 -7.11 5.82
CA LEU A 32 -3.09 -8.06 6.91
C LEU A 32 -3.55 -9.45 6.40
N VAL A 33 -4.27 -9.46 5.27
CA VAL A 33 -4.88 -10.69 4.72
C VAL A 33 -3.93 -11.52 3.86
N ASN A 34 -3.47 -10.97 2.73
CA ASN A 34 -2.49 -11.66 1.89
C ASN A 34 -1.07 -11.63 2.49
N SER A 35 -0.88 -10.99 3.65
CA SER A 35 0.41 -10.81 4.33
C SER A 35 1.52 -10.26 3.41
N ARG A 36 1.13 -9.53 2.37
CA ARG A 36 2.07 -8.81 1.51
C ARG A 36 2.56 -7.58 2.25
N TYR A 37 3.82 -7.26 2.04
CA TYR A 37 4.44 -6.10 2.64
C TYR A 37 4.66 -5.03 1.58
N ARG A 38 4.53 -3.76 1.94
CA ARG A 38 4.84 -2.63 1.07
C ARG A 38 5.65 -1.57 1.80
N LEU A 39 6.46 -0.87 1.05
CA LEU A 39 7.24 0.28 1.47
C LEU A 39 6.53 1.51 0.94
N ILE A 40 6.13 2.39 1.84
CA ILE A 40 5.47 3.65 1.53
C ILE A 40 6.32 4.79 2.11
N LEU A 41 6.58 5.81 1.30
CA LEU A 41 7.09 7.09 1.79
C LEU A 41 6.32 8.20 1.10
N ARG A 42 5.74 9.11 1.88
CA ARG A 42 5.11 10.35 1.39
C ARG A 42 6.00 11.53 1.75
N ARG A 43 6.10 12.50 0.84
CA ARG A 43 6.89 13.72 1.07
C ARG A 43 6.21 14.58 2.11
N GLU A 44 6.99 15.09 3.06
CA GLU A 44 6.57 16.13 3.98
C GLU A 44 6.06 17.35 3.19
N GLN A 45 5.08 18.06 3.74
CA GLN A 45 4.36 19.20 3.16
C GLN A 45 3.42 18.88 2.00
N VAL A 46 3.89 18.19 0.95
CA VAL A 46 3.07 17.97 -0.28
C VAL A 46 2.26 16.67 -0.24
N LEU A 47 2.54 15.78 0.71
CA LEU A 47 1.84 14.50 0.96
C LEU A 47 1.77 13.53 -0.25
N LYS A 48 2.51 13.84 -1.32
CA LYS A 48 2.67 12.99 -2.51
C LYS A 48 3.56 11.80 -2.20
N LEU A 49 3.21 10.65 -2.77
CA LEU A 49 4.05 9.44 -2.70
C LEU A 49 5.40 9.72 -3.36
N ALA A 50 6.48 9.39 -2.65
CA ALA A 50 7.83 9.28 -3.18
C ALA A 50 8.33 7.83 -3.15
N CYS A 51 7.64 6.91 -2.47
CA CYS A 51 7.86 5.48 -2.64
C CYS A 51 6.53 4.77 -2.47
N ASN A 52 6.24 3.85 -3.39
CA ASN A 52 5.17 2.88 -3.27
C ASN A 52 5.63 1.57 -3.91
N GLN A 53 6.23 0.69 -3.09
CA GLN A 53 6.84 -0.55 -3.56
C GLN A 53 6.36 -1.76 -2.78
N TRP A 54 6.01 -2.83 -3.49
CA TRP A 54 5.84 -4.13 -2.85
C TRP A 54 7.19 -4.66 -2.38
N LEU A 55 7.25 -5.08 -1.12
CA LEU A 55 8.38 -5.85 -0.61
C LEU A 55 8.20 -7.31 -1.04
N THR A 56 9.16 -7.83 -1.79
CA THR A 56 9.23 -9.24 -2.16
C THR A 56 10.45 -9.91 -1.52
N ALA A 57 10.49 -11.24 -1.52
CA ALA A 57 11.57 -12.01 -0.92
C ALA A 57 12.90 -11.87 -1.68
N GLU A 58 12.84 -11.42 -2.93
CA GLU A 58 13.95 -11.31 -3.88
C GLU A 58 14.63 -9.94 -3.85
N ILE A 59 13.96 -8.90 -3.34
CA ILE A 59 14.55 -7.56 -3.24
C ILE A 59 15.77 -7.61 -2.31
N SER A 60 16.93 -7.20 -2.83
CA SER A 60 18.18 -7.19 -2.08
C SER A 60 18.48 -5.81 -1.54
N PHE A 61 18.40 -5.67 -0.22
CA PHE A 61 18.83 -4.47 0.50
C PHE A 61 20.31 -4.58 0.85
N LYS A 62 21.11 -3.64 0.35
CA LYS A 62 22.56 -3.57 0.56
C LYS A 62 22.93 -2.26 1.26
N PRO A 63 23.95 -2.25 2.13
CA PRO A 63 24.43 -0.99 2.68
C PRO A 63 25.05 -0.15 1.57
N LEU A 64 24.94 1.19 1.66
CA LEU A 64 25.79 2.05 0.82
C LEU A 64 27.22 2.03 1.38
N PRO A 65 28.26 1.80 0.56
CA PRO A 65 29.65 1.79 1.05
C PRO A 65 30.07 3.08 1.77
N THR A 66 29.41 4.19 1.44
CA THR A 66 29.69 5.52 1.97
C THR A 66 28.84 5.90 3.19
N SER A 67 27.96 5.01 3.69
CA SER A 67 27.05 5.36 4.79
C SER A 67 26.56 4.15 5.58
N GLU A 68 26.79 4.16 6.89
CA GLU A 68 26.25 3.17 7.84
C GLU A 68 24.77 3.41 8.19
N THR A 69 24.23 4.58 7.85
CA THR A 69 22.84 4.98 8.10
C THR A 69 21.92 4.76 6.89
N SER A 70 22.43 4.13 5.83
CA SER A 70 21.73 4.05 4.55
C SER A 70 21.68 2.65 3.95
N TRP A 71 20.55 2.34 3.32
CA TRP A 71 20.32 1.10 2.57
C TRP A 71 19.93 1.41 1.13
N CYS A 72 20.44 0.65 0.17
CA CYS A 72 20.04 0.71 -1.24
C CYS A 72 19.44 -0.60 -1.71
N TRP A 73 18.51 -0.50 -2.66
CA TRP A 73 17.87 -1.65 -3.30
C TRP A 73 17.36 -1.26 -4.69
N VAL A 74 16.96 -2.25 -5.47
CA VAL A 74 16.28 -2.07 -6.75
C VAL A 74 14.88 -2.65 -6.62
N GLY A 75 13.87 -1.89 -7.03
CA GLY A 75 12.47 -2.29 -6.93
C GLY A 75 11.61 -1.62 -7.99
N GLN A 76 10.41 -2.17 -8.19
CA GLN A 76 9.38 -1.58 -9.05
C GLN A 76 8.54 -0.61 -8.22
N ASP A 77 8.73 0.69 -8.45
CA ASP A 77 8.04 1.79 -7.79
C ASP A 77 6.77 2.20 -8.53
N PHE A 78 5.74 2.54 -7.76
CA PHE A 78 4.43 2.99 -8.25
C PHE A 78 4.08 4.39 -7.72
N SER A 79 5.06 5.21 -7.32
CA SER A 79 4.77 6.52 -6.72
C SER A 79 4.13 7.51 -7.70
N ASP A 80 4.38 7.35 -9.01
CA ASP A 80 3.90 8.23 -10.09
C ASP A 80 2.74 7.60 -10.89
N ASN A 81 2.02 6.64 -10.32
CA ASN A 81 0.93 5.87 -10.97
C ASN A 81 1.34 5.00 -12.17
N GLU A 82 2.62 4.98 -12.51
CA GLU A 82 3.18 4.07 -13.52
C GLU A 82 4.28 3.21 -12.88
N PRO A 83 4.34 1.90 -13.19
CA PRO A 83 5.40 1.04 -12.68
C PRO A 83 6.76 1.39 -13.28
N VAL A 84 7.70 1.85 -12.46
CA VAL A 84 9.08 2.15 -12.87
C VAL A 84 10.07 1.34 -12.05
N ILE A 85 11.00 0.64 -12.72
CA ILE A 85 12.10 -0.03 -12.02
C ILE A 85 13.18 1.01 -11.72
N GLU A 86 13.37 1.30 -10.43
CA GLU A 86 14.33 2.28 -9.95
C GLU A 86 15.30 1.67 -8.95
N GLN A 87 16.52 2.23 -8.93
CA GLN A 87 17.48 1.99 -7.87
C GLN A 87 17.32 3.09 -6.83
N LEU A 88 16.92 2.70 -5.62
CA LEU A 88 16.61 3.59 -4.52
C LEU A 88 17.63 3.47 -3.41
N ALA A 89 17.81 4.54 -2.67
CA ALA A 89 18.54 4.56 -1.41
C ALA A 89 17.74 5.32 -0.36
N ILE A 90 17.74 4.82 0.87
CA ILE A 90 17.12 5.48 2.02
C ILE A 90 18.19 5.77 3.06
N LYS A 91 18.20 7.00 3.59
CA LYS A 91 19.07 7.45 4.67
C LYS A 91 18.23 7.78 5.89
N PHE A 92 18.60 7.22 7.03
CA PHE A 92 18.00 7.53 8.32
C PHE A 92 18.90 8.46 9.14
N LYS A 93 18.33 9.12 10.16
CA LYS A 93 19.06 10.03 11.05
C LYS A 93 20.17 9.30 11.83
N THR A 94 19.90 8.08 12.27
CA THR A 94 20.84 7.31 13.09
C THR A 94 21.04 5.89 12.55
N ILE A 95 22.14 5.26 12.97
CA ILE A 95 22.48 3.88 12.58
C ILE A 95 21.46 2.91 13.17
N GLU A 96 20.97 3.17 14.38
CA GLU A 96 19.96 2.34 15.05
C GLU A 96 18.66 2.30 14.23
N LEU A 97 18.21 3.44 13.70
CA LEU A 97 17.01 3.49 12.85
C LEU A 97 17.22 2.71 11.54
N ALA A 98 18.39 2.85 10.93
CA ALA A 98 18.74 2.09 9.73
C ALA A 98 18.77 0.57 10.00
N GLN A 99 19.30 0.15 11.15
CA GLN A 99 19.31 -1.25 11.55
C GLN A 99 17.91 -1.78 11.86
N GLN A 100 17.07 -1.00 12.55
CA GLN A 100 15.67 -1.34 12.81
C GLN A 100 14.89 -1.53 11.50
N PHE A 101 15.08 -0.63 10.53
CA PHE A 101 14.50 -0.75 9.19
C PHE A 101 14.88 -2.09 8.57
N LYS A 102 16.17 -2.40 8.52
CA LYS A 102 16.68 -3.65 7.93
C LYS A 102 16.14 -4.88 8.66
N GLN A 103 16.06 -4.85 9.98
CA GLN A 103 15.51 -5.95 10.78
C GLN A 103 14.05 -6.22 10.44
N VAL A 104 13.24 -5.17 10.29
CA VAL A 104 11.82 -5.31 9.91
C VAL A 104 11.70 -5.83 8.48
N ILE A 105 12.53 -5.35 7.55
CA ILE A 105 12.60 -5.87 6.17
C ILE A 105 12.92 -7.37 6.18
N ASP A 106 13.95 -7.78 6.90
CA ASP A 106 14.37 -9.19 6.94
C ASP A 106 13.32 -10.10 7.55
N THR A 107 12.68 -9.63 8.63
CA THR A 107 11.56 -10.34 9.27
C THR A 107 10.41 -10.50 8.27
N SER A 108 10.04 -9.41 7.59
CA SER A 108 8.98 -9.40 6.58
C SER A 108 9.29 -10.33 5.41
N GLN A 109 10.51 -10.28 4.87
CA GLN A 109 10.95 -11.17 3.79
C GLN A 109 10.96 -12.64 4.21
N ASN A 110 11.33 -12.94 5.45
CA ASN A 110 11.27 -14.30 5.97
C ASN A 110 9.83 -14.81 6.09
N GLU A 111 8.88 -13.96 6.47
CA GLU A 111 7.47 -14.30 6.46
C GLU A 111 6.95 -14.57 5.04
N ILE A 112 7.31 -13.71 4.07
CA ILE A 112 6.97 -13.91 2.65
C ILE A 112 7.50 -15.27 2.14
N ARG A 113 8.77 -15.60 2.45
CA ARG A 113 9.36 -16.90 2.05
C ARG A 113 8.63 -18.09 2.64
N LYS A 114 8.27 -18.03 3.93
CA LYS A 114 7.49 -19.09 4.60
C LYS A 114 6.15 -19.28 3.91
N GLN A 115 5.45 -18.21 3.58
CA GLN A 115 4.16 -18.27 2.90
C GLN A 115 4.27 -18.91 1.51
N ASN A 116 5.27 -18.50 0.72
CA ASN A 116 5.52 -19.07 -0.59
C ASN A 116 5.81 -20.59 -0.51
N SER A 117 6.52 -21.06 0.52
CA SER A 117 6.77 -22.48 0.73
C SER A 117 5.52 -23.28 1.15
N THR A 118 4.64 -22.72 1.98
CA THR A 118 3.39 -23.40 2.38
C THR A 118 2.35 -23.50 1.26
N ALA A 119 2.42 -22.61 0.26
CA ALA A 119 1.58 -22.69 -0.93
C ALA A 119 1.99 -23.83 -1.87
N THR A 120 3.23 -24.31 -1.78
CA THR A 120 3.76 -25.39 -2.64
C THR A 120 3.45 -26.80 -2.11
N GLU A 121 3.11 -26.96 -0.82
CA GLU A 121 2.80 -28.27 -0.21
C GLU A 121 1.30 -28.64 -0.24
N LYS A 122 0.40 -27.72 -0.62
CA LYS A 122 -1.05 -27.97 -0.75
C LYS A 122 -1.53 -27.99 -2.22
N GLY A 123 -0.85 -28.75 -3.07
CA GLY A 123 -1.22 -28.89 -4.47
C GLY A 123 -0.80 -30.22 -5.07
N ASP A 124 -1.47 -31.30 -4.68
CA ASP A 124 -1.38 -32.59 -5.37
C ASP A 124 -2.78 -33.01 -5.86
N ILE A 125 -2.83 -33.56 -7.09
CA ILE A 125 -3.95 -34.26 -7.78
C ILE A 125 -4.95 -33.33 -8.56
N LYS A 126 -5.10 -33.30 -9.91
CA LYS A 126 -4.60 -34.06 -11.09
C LYS A 126 -4.56 -33.18 -12.34
N THR A 127 -3.59 -33.44 -13.20
CA THR A 127 -3.60 -33.18 -14.65
C THR A 127 -4.67 -34.01 -15.39
N PRO A 128 -5.27 -33.48 -16.48
CA PRO A 128 -5.69 -34.26 -17.64
C PRO A 128 -4.72 -33.95 -18.79
N THR A 129 -3.74 -34.83 -19.04
CA THR A 129 -3.78 -35.87 -20.08
C THR A 129 -4.18 -35.34 -21.47
N VAL A 130 -3.16 -35.15 -22.28
CA VAL A 130 -3.16 -34.92 -23.74
C VAL A 130 -3.76 -36.13 -24.45
N VAL A 131 -4.66 -35.90 -25.40
CA VAL A 131 -5.07 -36.88 -26.41
C VAL A 131 -4.74 -36.31 -27.79
N ALA A 132 -3.85 -36.99 -28.51
CA ALA A 132 -3.49 -36.75 -29.92
C ALA A 132 -4.65 -37.11 -30.87
N ARG A 133 -4.85 -36.51 -32.05
CA ARG A 133 -4.21 -36.74 -33.39
C ARG A 133 -5.32 -36.43 -34.47
N PRO A 134 -5.14 -36.38 -35.82
CA PRO A 134 -3.96 -36.28 -36.70
C PRO A 134 -3.93 -35.09 -37.70
N GLU A 135 -2.77 -35.02 -38.34
CA GLU A 135 -2.24 -34.26 -39.48
C GLU A 135 -3.09 -34.17 -40.77
N GLU A 136 -2.86 -33.10 -41.54
CA GLU A 136 -2.68 -33.17 -43.00
C GLU A 136 -1.56 -32.22 -43.47
N SER A 137 -0.84 -32.68 -44.48
CA SER A 137 0.50 -32.31 -44.92
C SER A 137 0.54 -31.43 -46.17
N ARG A 138 1.54 -30.54 -46.31
CA ARG A 138 2.25 -30.33 -47.59
C ARG A 138 3.65 -29.69 -47.43
N THR A 139 4.64 -30.42 -47.94
CA THR A 139 6.07 -30.14 -48.20
C THR A 139 6.29 -28.94 -49.15
N VAL A 140 7.44 -28.29 -49.39
CA VAL A 140 8.89 -28.63 -49.51
C VAL A 140 9.62 -27.23 -49.54
N VAL A 141 10.85 -26.95 -49.06
CA VAL A 141 12.19 -27.17 -49.69
C VAL A 141 13.26 -26.56 -48.75
N ALA A 142 14.37 -27.28 -48.55
CA ALA A 142 15.60 -26.87 -47.85
C ALA A 142 16.62 -26.20 -48.82
N GLN A 143 17.53 -25.32 -48.37
CA GLN A 143 18.93 -25.61 -47.94
C GLN A 143 19.73 -24.25 -47.90
N PRO A 144 21.04 -24.20 -47.53
CA PRO A 144 21.62 -23.98 -46.20
C PRO A 144 22.44 -22.65 -46.19
N GLU A 145 23.13 -22.20 -45.13
CA GLU A 145 24.54 -22.55 -44.86
C GLU A 145 25.02 -22.13 -43.45
N GLU A 146 25.94 -22.97 -42.97
CA GLU A 146 26.92 -22.93 -41.87
C GLU A 146 27.34 -21.54 -41.32
N SER A 147 27.55 -21.37 -40.00
CA SER A 147 28.78 -21.86 -39.37
C SER A 147 28.77 -21.82 -37.82
N ARG A 148 29.00 -23.00 -37.24
CA ARG A 148 29.94 -23.41 -36.17
C ARG A 148 30.11 -22.57 -34.87
N ASN A 149 29.64 -23.20 -33.78
CA ASN A 149 30.17 -23.38 -32.41
C ASN A 149 31.01 -22.27 -31.73
N VAL A 150 30.69 -21.99 -30.45
CA VAL A 150 31.45 -22.49 -29.27
C VAL A 150 30.60 -22.27 -27.99
N VAL A 151 30.53 -23.33 -27.17
CA VAL A 151 30.02 -23.33 -25.80
C VAL A 151 31.04 -22.67 -24.88
N THR A 152 30.62 -21.70 -24.06
CA THR A 152 31.13 -21.50 -22.68
C THR A 152 30.22 -20.51 -21.95
N GLN A 153 29.74 -20.91 -20.77
CA GLN A 153 29.17 -20.02 -19.75
C GLN A 153 30.22 -18.97 -19.33
N PRO A 154 29.81 -17.78 -18.85
CA PRO A 154 30.51 -17.27 -17.68
C PRO A 154 29.59 -16.55 -16.69
N GLU A 155 29.55 -17.12 -15.50
CA GLU A 155 29.25 -16.48 -14.22
C GLU A 155 30.40 -15.51 -13.90
N ASP A 156 30.46 -14.31 -14.49
CA ASP A 156 31.54 -13.35 -14.20
C ASP A 156 31.21 -11.88 -14.54
N ALA A 157 29.94 -11.49 -14.54
CA ALA A 157 29.52 -10.11 -14.88
C ALA A 157 29.29 -9.18 -13.67
N MET A 158 29.80 -9.51 -12.47
CA MET A 158 29.42 -8.80 -11.23
C MET A 158 30.58 -8.20 -10.42
N LYS A 159 31.79 -8.12 -10.98
CA LYS A 159 32.95 -7.57 -10.26
C LYS A 159 33.51 -6.23 -10.75
N ASN A 160 33.05 -5.68 -11.88
CA ASN A 160 33.67 -4.48 -12.47
C ASN A 160 32.76 -3.23 -12.57
N VAL A 161 31.83 -3.01 -11.64
CA VAL A 161 31.01 -1.78 -11.61
C VAL A 161 30.97 -1.08 -10.23
N ILE A 162 31.81 -1.47 -9.26
CA ILE A 162 31.77 -0.85 -7.90
C ILE A 162 33.10 -0.18 -7.53
N GLU A 163 33.90 0.25 -8.51
CA GLU A 163 35.18 0.90 -8.21
C GLU A 163 35.45 2.14 -9.04
N GLU A 164 34.41 2.94 -9.32
CA GLU A 164 34.64 4.34 -9.63
C GLU A 164 33.42 5.21 -9.28
N GLN A 165 33.68 6.14 -8.35
CA GLN A 165 32.99 7.42 -8.14
C GLN A 165 31.64 7.39 -7.42
N ALA A 166 31.71 7.66 -6.11
CA ALA A 166 30.67 8.39 -5.39
C ALA A 166 31.36 9.40 -4.46
N LYS A 167 31.55 10.64 -4.94
CA LYS A 167 31.62 11.79 -4.03
C LYS A 167 30.18 12.05 -3.60
N VAL A 168 29.81 11.55 -2.43
CA VAL A 168 28.68 12.10 -1.69
C VAL A 168 29.19 13.41 -1.12
N GLU A 169 28.65 14.54 -1.57
CA GLU A 169 28.81 15.79 -0.84
C GLU A 169 28.09 15.58 0.50
N GLU A 170 28.87 15.41 1.56
CA GLU A 170 28.39 15.39 2.94
C GLU A 170 27.99 16.82 3.31
N ASP A 171 26.79 17.22 2.90
CA ASP A 171 26.12 18.35 3.53
C ASP A 171 25.63 17.86 4.90
N GLU A 172 26.47 18.04 5.92
CA GLU A 172 26.08 18.03 7.33
C GLU A 172 25.20 19.27 7.60
N GLU A 173 23.93 19.21 7.21
CA GLU A 173 22.96 20.15 7.75
C GLU A 173 22.54 19.67 9.15
N GLU A 174 23.01 20.41 10.16
CA GLU A 174 22.49 20.34 11.53
C GLU A 174 21.04 20.86 11.55
N ASP A 175 20.08 20.00 11.20
CA ASP A 175 18.67 20.26 11.47
C ASP A 175 18.38 19.96 12.96
N ASP A 176 18.65 20.95 13.79
CA ASP A 176 18.13 21.08 15.15
C ASP A 176 16.70 21.61 15.10
N ASP A 177 15.76 20.75 14.72
CA ASP A 177 14.34 21.01 14.91
C ASP A 177 13.81 20.15 16.06
N ASP A 178 13.66 20.80 17.21
CA ASP A 178 12.80 20.38 18.32
C ASP A 178 11.34 20.36 17.82
N TYR A 179 10.86 19.18 17.43
CA TYR A 179 9.45 18.97 17.17
C TYR A 179 8.79 18.43 18.44
N THR A 180 7.83 19.19 18.96
CA THR A 180 6.68 18.60 19.61
C THR A 180 6.10 17.58 18.63
N THR A 181 5.97 16.32 19.06
CA THR A 181 5.16 15.35 18.35
C THR A 181 3.73 15.87 18.43
N ASP A 182 3.32 16.68 17.46
CA ASP A 182 1.91 17.01 17.29
C ASP A 182 1.23 15.69 16.91
N GLU A 183 0.67 15.06 17.93
CA GLU A 183 -0.02 13.78 17.89
C GLU A 183 -1.04 13.78 16.73
N ASP A 184 -0.79 12.93 15.74
CA ASP A 184 -1.79 12.26 14.91
C ASP A 184 -3.07 13.07 14.62
N GLU A 185 -2.98 14.20 13.91
CA GLU A 185 -4.16 14.80 13.32
C GLU A 185 -4.70 13.82 12.25
N GLU A 186 -5.75 13.06 12.58
CA GLU A 186 -6.49 12.25 11.61
C GLU A 186 -6.84 13.12 10.39
N GLU A 187 -6.30 12.81 9.21
CA GLU A 187 -6.54 13.60 8.01
C GLU A 187 -8.01 13.44 7.58
N ILE A 188 -8.84 14.41 7.95
CA ILE A 188 -10.26 14.46 7.59
C ILE A 188 -10.39 14.95 6.15
N LEU A 189 -10.71 14.02 5.24
CA LEU A 189 -10.92 14.29 3.82
C LEU A 189 -12.32 14.86 3.54
N PHE A 190 -13.30 14.55 4.40
CA PHE A 190 -14.67 15.03 4.27
C PHE A 190 -15.37 15.04 5.64
N ASP A 191 -16.13 16.10 5.93
CA ASP A 191 -16.96 16.22 7.14
C ASP A 191 -18.23 17.01 6.81
N LYS A 192 -19.40 16.37 6.96
CA LYS A 192 -20.70 17.03 6.80
C LYS A 192 -21.77 16.45 7.71
N ARG A 193 -22.73 17.31 8.07
CA ARG A 193 -23.97 16.90 8.74
C ARG A 193 -24.94 16.23 7.76
N ILE A 194 -25.53 15.12 8.18
CA ILE A 194 -26.48 14.32 7.39
C ILE A 194 -27.64 13.82 8.25
N LYS A 195 -28.72 13.39 7.57
CA LYS A 195 -29.67 12.44 8.13
C LYS A 195 -29.31 11.04 7.65
N PHE A 196 -29.01 10.14 8.58
CA PHE A 196 -28.53 8.79 8.29
C PHE A 196 -29.66 7.76 8.36
N PHE A 197 -29.62 6.82 7.44
CA PHE A 197 -30.58 5.73 7.30
C PHE A 197 -29.83 4.41 7.12
N SER A 198 -30.41 3.34 7.66
CA SER A 198 -29.95 1.97 7.40
C SER A 198 -31.12 1.13 6.90
N LYS A 199 -30.81 0.10 6.12
CA LYS A 199 -31.80 -0.85 5.62
C LYS A 199 -31.54 -2.24 6.18
N GLU A 200 -32.55 -2.76 6.86
CA GLU A 200 -32.66 -4.18 7.23
C GLU A 200 -33.62 -4.85 6.23
N GLU A 201 -34.92 -4.64 6.43
CA GLU A 201 -35.97 -4.96 5.45
C GLU A 201 -36.32 -3.70 4.63
N ASP A 202 -36.64 -2.61 5.35
CA ASP A 202 -36.96 -1.28 4.81
C ASP A 202 -35.97 -0.22 5.29
N TRP A 203 -35.93 0.91 4.57
CA TRP A 203 -35.13 2.07 4.97
C TRP A 203 -35.69 2.71 6.25
N LYS A 204 -34.90 2.68 7.31
CA LYS A 204 -35.24 3.30 8.60
C LYS A 204 -34.29 4.47 8.89
N ALA A 205 -34.85 5.59 9.32
CA ALA A 205 -34.05 6.72 9.79
C ALA A 205 -33.39 6.33 11.12
N VAL A 206 -32.07 6.38 11.15
CA VAL A 206 -31.28 6.07 12.36
C VAL A 206 -31.12 7.33 13.20
N GLY A 207 -30.82 8.48 12.57
CA GLY A 207 -30.69 9.75 13.28
C GLY A 207 -30.05 10.87 12.46
N LEU A 208 -29.86 12.02 13.10
CA LEU A 208 -29.00 13.09 12.61
C LEU A 208 -27.59 12.91 13.18
N GLY A 209 -26.60 13.23 12.38
CA GLY A 209 -25.20 13.08 12.76
C GLY A 209 -24.26 13.66 11.74
N THR A 210 -22.98 13.35 11.91
CA THR A 210 -21.90 13.76 11.02
C THR A 210 -21.31 12.55 10.34
N ILE A 211 -21.20 12.60 9.01
CA ILE A 211 -20.42 11.65 8.23
C ILE A 211 -19.03 12.21 8.00
N LYS A 212 -18.02 11.37 8.23
CA LYS A 212 -16.62 11.69 8.00
C LYS A 212 -15.99 10.68 7.05
N VAL A 213 -15.10 11.16 6.19
CA VAL A 213 -14.14 10.33 5.47
C VAL A 213 -12.76 10.70 5.97
N ILE A 214 -12.03 9.72 6.49
CA ILE A 214 -10.66 9.90 7.00
C ILE A 214 -9.70 9.00 6.22
N TYR A 215 -8.48 9.45 6.03
CA TYR A 215 -7.41 8.60 5.51
C TYR A 215 -6.84 7.75 6.66
N ASP A 216 -6.90 6.43 6.49
CA ASP A 216 -6.37 5.43 7.41
C ASP A 216 -4.99 5.01 6.90
N GLU A 217 -3.94 5.56 7.52
CA GLU A 217 -2.56 5.38 7.10
C GLU A 217 -2.08 3.94 7.22
N ASP A 218 -2.59 3.20 8.21
CA ASP A 218 -2.19 1.82 8.50
C ASP A 218 -2.55 0.90 7.34
N VAL A 219 -3.74 1.11 6.77
CA VAL A 219 -4.20 0.37 5.59
C VAL A 219 -4.00 1.14 4.27
N ASN A 220 -3.50 2.39 4.30
CA ASN A 220 -3.42 3.31 3.16
C ASN A 220 -4.75 3.36 2.38
N GLY A 221 -5.84 3.51 3.10
CA GLY A 221 -7.18 3.49 2.53
C GLY A 221 -8.07 4.49 3.21
N ASN A 222 -9.22 4.80 2.62
CA ASN A 222 -10.17 5.72 3.24
C ASN A 222 -11.14 4.94 4.12
N ARG A 223 -11.43 5.49 5.29
CA ARG A 223 -12.45 5.00 6.22
C ARG A 223 -13.62 5.97 6.25
N ILE A 224 -14.83 5.44 6.16
CA ILE A 224 -16.07 6.22 6.29
C ILE A 224 -16.68 5.91 7.63
N MET A 225 -16.95 6.95 8.41
CA MET A 225 -17.59 6.86 9.71
C MET A 225 -18.80 7.77 9.80
N VAL A 226 -19.83 7.34 10.54
CA VAL A 226 -20.96 8.18 10.90
C VAL A 226 -21.15 8.16 12.41
N GLU A 227 -20.98 9.32 13.03
CA GLU A 227 -21.27 9.57 14.44
C GLU A 227 -22.59 10.36 14.54
N LEU A 228 -23.55 9.83 15.29
CA LEU A 228 -24.81 10.53 15.56
C LEU A 228 -24.62 11.63 16.61
N ASP A 229 -25.57 12.57 16.70
CA ASP A 229 -25.54 13.66 17.69
C ASP A 229 -25.42 13.15 19.16
N ASN A 230 -25.86 11.91 19.43
CA ASN A 230 -25.74 11.25 20.73
C ASN A 230 -24.39 10.55 20.97
N LYS A 231 -23.39 10.77 20.11
CA LYS A 231 -22.04 10.19 20.16
C LYS A 231 -21.95 8.71 19.82
N ASN A 232 -23.03 8.09 19.36
CA ASN A 232 -22.97 6.70 18.89
C ASN A 232 -22.43 6.65 17.46
N VAL A 233 -21.41 5.83 17.24
CA VAL A 233 -20.94 5.46 15.89
C VAL A 233 -21.87 4.40 15.33
N VAL A 234 -22.48 4.67 14.18
CA VAL A 234 -23.49 3.79 13.54
C VAL A 234 -23.07 3.27 12.17
N CYS A 235 -21.92 3.73 11.70
CA CYS A 235 -21.25 3.32 10.47
C CYS A 235 -19.75 3.48 10.72
N ASN A 236 -18.97 2.45 10.42
CA ASN A 236 -17.51 2.47 10.41
C ASN A 236 -17.03 1.41 9.44
N HIS A 237 -16.54 1.79 8.27
CA HIS A 237 -16.01 0.83 7.30
C HIS A 237 -14.86 1.40 6.48
N LEU A 238 -14.00 0.51 5.97
CA LEU A 238 -13.04 0.86 4.93
C LEU A 238 -13.73 0.94 3.57
N VAL A 239 -13.24 1.84 2.72
CA VAL A 239 -13.56 1.85 1.29
C VAL A 239 -12.71 0.76 0.63
N SER A 240 -13.36 -0.20 0.00
CA SER A 240 -12.71 -1.24 -0.82
C SER A 240 -12.88 -0.95 -2.30
N LYS A 241 -12.06 -1.60 -3.13
CA LYS A 241 -12.13 -1.47 -4.59
C LYS A 241 -13.46 -1.97 -5.20
N GLU A 242 -14.17 -2.89 -4.53
CA GLU A 242 -15.49 -3.37 -4.98
C GLU A 242 -16.66 -2.52 -4.48
N LEU A 243 -16.44 -1.62 -3.51
CA LEU A 243 -17.50 -0.82 -2.93
C LEU A 243 -18.00 0.21 -3.95
N ASN A 244 -19.31 0.25 -4.16
CA ASN A 244 -19.94 1.17 -5.09
C ASN A 244 -20.93 2.08 -4.37
N MET A 245 -21.07 3.31 -4.88
CA MET A 245 -22.04 4.29 -4.41
C MET A 245 -22.95 4.74 -5.55
N SER A 246 -24.25 4.86 -5.28
CA SER A 246 -25.20 5.53 -6.15
C SER A 246 -25.71 6.81 -5.49
N ILE A 247 -26.11 7.78 -6.31
CA ILE A 247 -26.62 9.08 -5.88
C ILE A 247 -27.99 9.34 -6.52
N ASP A 248 -28.92 9.85 -5.73
CA ASP A 248 -30.20 10.39 -6.18
C ASP A 248 -30.44 11.74 -5.50
N LYS A 249 -30.22 12.83 -6.24
CA LYS A 249 -30.29 14.20 -5.74
C LYS A 249 -29.40 14.42 -4.51
N LYS A 250 -30.00 14.40 -3.32
CA LYS A 250 -29.35 14.67 -2.03
C LYS A 250 -29.02 13.39 -1.26
N ASP A 251 -29.40 12.23 -1.79
CA ASP A 251 -29.26 10.94 -1.15
C ASP A 251 -28.12 10.15 -1.78
N CYS A 252 -27.18 9.68 -0.97
CA CYS A 252 -26.15 8.72 -1.40
C CYS A 252 -26.44 7.36 -0.78
N TYR A 253 -26.25 6.29 -1.55
CA TYR A 253 -26.51 4.91 -1.16
C TYR A 253 -25.28 4.04 -1.41
N TRP A 254 -24.89 3.24 -0.43
CA TRP A 254 -23.80 2.29 -0.54
C TRP A 254 -24.03 1.10 0.41
N SER A 255 -23.28 0.02 0.21
CA SER A 255 -23.46 -1.19 1.00
C SER A 255 -22.12 -1.78 1.39
N PRO A 256 -21.53 -1.45 2.56
CA PRO A 256 -20.18 -1.88 2.95
C PRO A 256 -20.18 -3.10 3.90
N ILE A 257 -19.00 -3.65 4.21
CA ILE A 257 -18.80 -4.51 5.40
C ILE A 257 -18.55 -3.53 6.52
N ASP A 258 -19.50 -3.42 7.44
CA ASP A 258 -19.51 -2.42 8.49
C ASP A 258 -18.98 -2.98 9.81
N PHE A 259 -18.16 -2.20 10.50
CA PHE A 259 -17.52 -2.50 11.78
C PHE A 259 -18.16 -1.78 12.97
N SER A 260 -19.28 -1.07 12.78
CA SER A 260 -19.96 -0.38 13.89
C SER A 260 -20.64 -1.33 14.88
N THR A 261 -20.70 -2.62 14.56
CA THR A 261 -21.18 -3.71 15.41
C THR A 261 -20.03 -4.64 15.81
N ASP A 262 -20.27 -5.51 16.79
CA ASP A 262 -19.25 -6.46 17.28
C ASP A 262 -18.71 -7.36 16.16
N GLU A 263 -19.60 -7.82 15.29
CA GLU A 263 -19.26 -8.62 14.11
C GLU A 263 -19.32 -7.77 12.83
N PRO A 264 -18.32 -7.91 11.93
CA PRO A 264 -18.38 -7.19 10.67
C PRO A 264 -19.36 -7.82 9.72
N VAL A 265 -20.30 -7.00 9.24
CA VAL A 265 -21.47 -7.47 8.53
C VAL A 265 -21.78 -6.59 7.34
N ARG A 266 -22.26 -7.18 6.26
CA ARG A 266 -22.78 -6.42 5.12
C ARG A 266 -23.98 -5.60 5.59
N ARG A 267 -23.92 -4.28 5.41
CA ARG A 267 -25.03 -3.38 5.70
C ARG A 267 -25.37 -2.54 4.48
N HIS A 268 -26.52 -1.88 4.54
CA HIS A 268 -27.03 -1.02 3.48
C HIS A 268 -27.32 0.35 4.09
N PHE A 269 -26.63 1.37 3.58
CA PHE A 269 -26.68 2.72 4.14
C PHE A 269 -27.19 3.72 3.12
N ARG A 270 -27.86 4.74 3.66
CA ARG A 270 -28.27 5.93 2.94
C ARG A 270 -27.97 7.16 3.79
N SER A 271 -27.32 8.15 3.19
CA SER A 271 -27.14 9.47 3.80
C SER A 271 -27.90 10.52 3.00
N GLN A 272 -28.71 11.33 3.68
CA GLN A 272 -29.36 12.50 3.09
C GLN A 272 -28.61 13.77 3.50
N PHE A 273 -28.10 14.49 2.50
CA PHE A 273 -27.41 15.77 2.65
C PHE A 273 -28.35 16.97 2.58
N SER A 274 -27.85 18.14 2.98
CA SER A 274 -28.60 19.40 2.89
C SER A 274 -28.84 19.86 1.45
N SER A 275 -27.94 19.52 0.53
CA SER A 275 -27.99 19.91 -0.89
C SER A 275 -27.48 18.78 -1.81
N GLU A 276 -27.82 18.85 -3.09
CA GLU A 276 -27.32 17.91 -4.11
C GLU A 276 -25.80 18.08 -4.30
N GLN A 277 -25.32 19.32 -4.18
CA GLN A 277 -23.89 19.63 -4.24
C GLN A 277 -23.09 18.93 -3.13
N ALA A 278 -23.59 18.93 -1.89
CA ALA A 278 -22.92 18.25 -0.79
C ALA A 278 -22.90 16.71 -0.98
N ALA A 279 -23.95 16.16 -1.58
CA ALA A 279 -23.98 14.74 -1.95
C ALA A 279 -22.98 14.41 -3.07
N GLN A 280 -22.84 15.29 -4.07
CA GLN A 280 -21.83 15.17 -5.14
C GLN A 280 -20.40 15.29 -4.61
N GLU A 281 -20.14 16.20 -3.67
CA GLU A 281 -18.85 16.31 -2.99
C GLU A 281 -18.49 15.01 -2.27
N PHE A 282 -19.43 14.43 -1.52
CA PHE A 282 -19.23 13.14 -0.86
C PHE A 282 -18.96 12.01 -1.87
N GLN A 283 -19.73 11.94 -2.96
CA GLN A 283 -19.52 10.95 -4.02
C GLN A 283 -18.13 11.06 -4.65
N LYS A 284 -17.63 12.28 -4.87
CA LYS A 284 -16.30 12.51 -5.41
C LYS A 284 -15.21 11.98 -4.46
N VAL A 285 -15.28 12.34 -3.17
CA VAL A 285 -14.33 11.84 -2.16
C VAL A 285 -14.41 10.32 -2.00
N PHE A 286 -15.62 9.76 -2.10
CA PHE A 286 -15.82 8.30 -2.10
C PHE A 286 -15.10 7.63 -3.28
N GLU A 287 -15.24 8.18 -4.49
CA GLU A 287 -14.60 7.63 -5.71
C GLU A 287 -13.07 7.75 -5.65
N GLU A 288 -12.54 8.87 -5.14
CA GLU A 288 -11.10 9.02 -4.86
C GLU A 288 -10.61 7.96 -3.85
N GLY A 289 -11.40 7.71 -2.80
CA GLY A 289 -11.12 6.63 -1.85
C GLY A 289 -11.17 5.23 -2.47
N ARG A 290 -12.07 5.00 -3.42
CA ARG A 290 -12.16 3.72 -4.15
C ARG A 290 -10.97 3.51 -5.08
N GLN A 291 -10.53 4.56 -5.77
CA GLN A 291 -9.32 4.54 -6.59
C GLN A 291 -8.08 4.22 -5.73
N LEU A 292 -7.93 4.87 -4.58
CA LEU A 292 -6.87 4.57 -3.62
C LEU A 292 -6.94 3.12 -3.11
N ALA A 293 -8.15 2.60 -2.86
CA ALA A 293 -8.36 1.21 -2.48
C ALA A 293 -7.94 0.24 -3.59
N GLN A 294 -8.15 0.60 -4.86
CA GLN A 294 -7.68 -0.18 -6.01
C GLN A 294 -6.15 -0.22 -6.10
N GLU A 295 -5.49 0.93 -5.92
CA GLU A 295 -4.02 1.03 -5.88
C GLU A 295 -3.41 0.29 -4.68
N SER A 296 -4.12 0.29 -3.55
CA SER A 296 -3.73 -0.40 -2.31
C SER A 296 -4.18 -1.86 -2.24
N GLU A 297 -4.84 -2.36 -3.29
CA GLU A 297 -5.43 -3.70 -3.39
C GLU A 297 -6.49 -4.06 -2.31
N ILE A 298 -7.01 -3.09 -1.57
CA ILE A 298 -7.98 -3.30 -0.47
C ILE A 298 -9.30 -3.88 -1.03
N SER A 299 -9.61 -5.13 -0.67
CA SER A 299 -10.81 -5.83 -1.15
C SER A 299 -11.84 -6.14 -0.06
N GLU A 300 -13.11 -6.25 -0.43
CA GLU A 300 -14.16 -6.67 0.50
C GLU A 300 -13.93 -8.08 1.07
N ARG A 301 -13.36 -8.97 0.26
CA ARG A 301 -13.00 -10.33 0.70
C ARG A 301 -12.03 -10.25 1.88
N ASP A 302 -11.06 -9.36 1.79
CA ASP A 302 -10.05 -9.17 2.82
C ASP A 302 -10.69 -8.60 4.09
N ILE A 303 -11.53 -7.58 3.93
CA ILE A 303 -12.28 -6.91 5.00
C ILE A 303 -13.19 -7.90 5.76
N ALA A 304 -13.88 -8.80 5.05
CA ALA A 304 -14.79 -9.77 5.64
C ALA A 304 -14.08 -10.95 6.34
N THR A 305 -12.91 -11.35 5.84
CA THR A 305 -12.24 -12.57 6.32
C THR A 305 -11.39 -12.32 7.57
N PHE A 306 -10.84 -11.11 7.74
CA PHE A 306 -9.94 -10.76 8.85
C PHE A 306 -10.38 -9.50 9.61
N PRO A 307 -11.58 -9.55 10.24
CA PRO A 307 -12.20 -8.39 10.84
C PRO A 307 -11.41 -7.80 12.03
N HIS A 308 -10.76 -8.65 12.83
CA HIS A 308 -10.04 -8.23 14.04
C HIS A 308 -8.74 -7.46 13.73
N GLU A 309 -8.17 -7.68 12.56
CA GLU A 309 -6.91 -7.07 12.15
C GLU A 309 -7.14 -5.64 11.61
N ILE A 310 -8.36 -5.31 11.18
CA ILE A 310 -8.74 -4.03 10.54
C ILE A 310 -9.36 -3.02 11.53
N LYS A 311 -9.59 -3.42 12.78
CA LYS A 311 -10.34 -2.64 13.78
C LYS A 311 -9.58 -1.48 14.44
N PHE A 312 -8.36 -1.16 14.06
CA PHE A 312 -7.61 -0.10 14.75
C PHE A 312 -7.77 1.28 14.11
N SER A 313 -8.52 2.14 14.79
CA SER A 313 -8.08 3.50 15.10
C SER A 313 -8.48 3.78 16.57
N HIS A 314 -7.47 3.88 17.44
CA HIS A 314 -7.53 4.32 18.84
C HIS A 314 -8.45 3.54 19.83
N ALA A 315 -7.90 2.46 20.40
CA ALA A 315 -8.24 2.00 21.75
C ALA A 315 -6.97 1.79 22.59
N HIS A 316 -6.23 2.87 22.85
CA HIS A 316 -5.31 2.95 23.99
C HIS A 316 -5.77 4.07 24.93
N GLY A 317 -7.01 3.90 25.44
CA GLY A 317 -7.47 4.58 26.63
C GLY A 317 -7.17 3.73 27.86
N GLY A 318 -6.04 4.02 28.50
CA GLY A 318 -5.71 3.72 29.91
C GLY A 318 -6.21 2.43 30.53
N SER A 319 -5.35 1.41 30.58
CA SER A 319 -5.31 0.54 31.76
C SER A 319 -4.32 1.15 32.75
N SER A 320 -4.84 1.80 33.79
CA SER A 320 -4.11 2.03 35.02
C SER A 320 -5.06 1.92 36.20
N GLN A 321 -4.80 0.85 36.95
CA GLN A 321 -5.27 0.45 38.28
C GLN A 321 -6.66 -0.18 38.40
#